data_AF-A0A1D1YQR1-F1
#
_entry.id   AF-A0A1D1YQR1-F1
#
_cell.length_a   1.000
_cell.length_b   1.000
_cell.length_c   1.000
_cell.angle_alpha   90.00
_cell.angle_beta   90.00
_cell.angle_gamma   90.00
#
_symmetry.space_group_name_H-M   'P 1'
#
loop_
_entity.id
_entity.type
_entity.pdbx_description
1 polymer ?
#
loop_
_entity_poly.entity_id
_entity_poly.type
_entity_poly.pdbx_seq_one_letter_code
_entity_poly.pdbx_strand_id
1 'polypeptide(L)'
;SWPLLARAVNPADLVPEFVGGAPVAANASLRWKGACFRETLAWVEPHNRSGAPFGGGELHIKTSKAHSWTCMDLYIFATPYRVTWDYYFFAREHTFDFKEWEGEAEYEYVKHNGISIFLMESGMLGTLRALADVFPLFSQTGWGEGLNLAFLKQHMGASFEQRSQPWVSNINVDDLHSGDLFVLSKIRGRWGGFETLEKWVTGSYAGHSAVCLRDSDGKLWIGESGHETDEGLDIIAVLPWDEWWNFEVNKDDSNPHIALLPMHPDMRAKFNETAAWEYAWSMSGKPYGYHNMIFSWIDTIEDNYPPPLNAHLVASFMTVWNQLQPNYAPNLWNEGLNIRLGT
;
A
#
# COMPACT_ATOMS: atom_id res chain seq x y z
N SER A 1 26.21 -5.19 23.05
CA SER A 1 25.33 -4.01 23.01
C SER A 1 24.71 -3.94 21.62
N TRP A 2 23.38 -4.01 21.48
CA TRP A 2 22.69 -3.95 20.19
C TRP A 2 22.89 -2.55 19.55
N PRO A 3 23.57 -2.44 18.38
CA PRO A 3 23.64 -1.18 17.64
C PRO A 3 22.26 -0.76 17.10
N LEU A 4 21.34 -1.72 16.97
CA LEU A 4 19.95 -1.51 16.56
C LEU A 4 19.04 -0.92 17.65
N LEU A 5 19.49 -0.85 18.92
CA LEU A 5 18.69 -0.19 19.99
C LEU A 5 18.74 1.34 19.94
N ALA A 6 19.65 1.93 19.17
CA ALA A 6 19.85 3.36 19.13
C ALA A 6 19.19 4.05 17.91
N ARG A 7 18.57 3.29 17.00
CA ARG A 7 17.80 3.85 15.89
C ARG A 7 16.31 3.83 16.26
N ALA A 8 15.64 4.97 16.05
CA ALA A 8 14.19 5.00 15.96
C ALA A 8 13.77 4.00 14.89
N VAL A 9 12.84 3.11 15.23
CA VAL A 9 12.35 2.08 14.32
C VAL A 9 11.44 2.77 13.31
N ASN A 10 11.68 2.57 12.02
CA ASN A 10 11.01 3.30 10.95
C ASN A 10 9.83 2.46 10.40
N PRO A 11 8.66 3.06 10.08
CA PRO A 11 7.53 2.34 9.51
C PRO A 11 7.84 1.54 8.24
N ALA A 12 8.78 2.00 7.41
CA ALA A 12 9.24 1.23 6.25
C ALA A 12 10.05 -0.02 6.65
N ASP A 13 10.60 -0.08 7.87
CA ASP A 13 11.31 -1.25 8.41
C ASP A 13 10.34 -2.40 8.80
N LEU A 14 9.03 -2.20 8.66
CA LEU A 14 8.01 -3.26 8.71
C LEU A 14 7.84 -3.98 7.38
N VAL A 15 8.27 -3.35 6.30
CA VAL A 15 8.06 -3.86 4.96
C VAL A 15 9.08 -4.99 4.75
N PRO A 16 8.63 -6.24 4.53
CA PRO A 16 9.54 -7.36 4.33
C PRO A 16 10.42 -7.12 3.10
N GLU A 17 11.74 -7.24 3.24
CA GLU A 17 12.65 -7.12 2.10
C GLU A 17 12.65 -8.43 1.31
N PHE A 18 12.43 -8.37 -0.01
CA PHE A 18 12.54 -9.55 -0.85
C PHE A 18 14.00 -9.95 -1.03
N VAL A 19 14.36 -11.15 -0.58
CA VAL A 19 15.73 -11.67 -0.70
C VAL A 19 15.93 -12.58 -1.92
N GLY A 20 14.84 -13.14 -2.47
CA GLY A 20 14.87 -13.96 -3.68
C GLY A 20 13.97 -15.19 -3.63
N GLY A 21 13.89 -15.90 -4.75
CA GLY A 21 13.19 -17.20 -4.87
C GLY A 21 14.11 -18.37 -4.52
N ALA A 22 13.73 -19.19 -3.54
CA ALA A 22 14.47 -20.41 -3.18
C ALA A 22 14.30 -21.46 -4.29
N PRO A 23 15.39 -21.83 -5.01
CA PRO A 23 15.28 -22.68 -6.19
C PRO A 23 14.98 -24.14 -5.82
N VAL A 24 14.26 -24.83 -6.71
CA VAL A 24 14.01 -26.27 -6.64
C VAL A 24 15.13 -27.01 -7.39
N ALA A 25 16.27 -27.28 -6.75
CA ALA A 25 17.36 -28.04 -7.39
C ALA A 25 18.43 -28.56 -6.40
N ALA A 26 19.07 -29.69 -6.74
CA ALA A 26 20.14 -30.30 -5.95
C ALA A 26 21.45 -29.49 -5.89
N ASN A 27 21.68 -28.56 -6.82
CA ASN A 27 22.94 -27.82 -6.96
C ASN A 27 22.76 -26.29 -7.01
N ALA A 28 21.54 -25.79 -6.82
CA ALA A 28 21.27 -24.35 -6.78
C ALA A 28 20.84 -23.95 -5.38
N SER A 29 21.34 -22.81 -4.90
CA SER A 29 20.98 -22.25 -3.61
C SER A 29 20.89 -20.75 -3.73
N LEU A 30 19.81 -20.15 -3.24
CA LEU A 30 19.74 -18.72 -3.00
C LEU A 30 20.70 -18.36 -1.87
N ARG A 31 21.38 -17.22 -1.94
CA ARG A 31 22.32 -16.73 -0.92
C ARG A 31 22.08 -15.27 -0.61
N TRP A 32 22.02 -14.92 0.66
CA TRP A 32 21.89 -13.54 1.11
C TRP A 32 22.53 -13.32 2.49
N LYS A 33 22.53 -12.07 2.93
CA LYS A 33 22.91 -11.67 4.29
C LYS A 33 21.63 -11.34 5.06
N GLY A 34 21.41 -12.03 6.16
CA GLY A 34 20.33 -11.72 7.09
C GLY A 34 20.71 -10.60 8.07
N ALA A 35 19.73 -10.17 8.87
CA ALA A 35 19.97 -9.19 9.94
C ALA A 35 20.81 -9.80 11.09
N CYS A 36 20.59 -11.08 11.37
CA CYS A 36 21.28 -11.86 12.40
C CYS A 36 22.42 -12.72 11.83
N PHE A 37 22.28 -13.25 10.62
CA PHE A 37 23.25 -14.19 10.03
C PHE A 37 23.95 -13.59 8.82
N ARG A 38 25.29 -13.57 8.83
CA ARG A 38 26.06 -13.01 7.70
C ARG A 38 26.01 -13.85 6.44
N GLU A 39 25.69 -15.12 6.58
CA GLU A 39 25.65 -16.08 5.48
C GLU A 39 24.43 -16.97 5.64
N THR A 40 23.45 -16.76 4.76
CA THR A 40 22.24 -17.58 4.68
C THR A 40 22.13 -18.20 3.30
N LEU A 41 21.73 -19.47 3.24
CA LEU A 41 21.43 -20.19 2.02
C LEU A 41 20.01 -20.75 2.08
N ALA A 42 19.33 -20.82 0.94
CA ALA A 42 18.06 -21.54 0.82
C ALA A 42 17.92 -22.33 -0.47
N TRP A 43 17.22 -23.46 -0.39
CA TRP A 43 16.80 -24.30 -1.51
C TRP A 43 15.55 -25.09 -1.13
N VAL A 44 14.84 -25.60 -2.13
CA VAL A 44 13.63 -26.41 -1.94
C VAL A 44 13.87 -27.83 -2.42
N GLU A 45 13.57 -28.81 -1.57
CA GLU A 45 13.60 -30.23 -1.89
C GLU A 45 12.16 -30.75 -2.08
N PRO A 46 11.75 -31.09 -3.31
CA PRO A 46 10.40 -31.59 -3.55
C PRO A 46 10.25 -32.99 -2.95
N HIS A 47 9.07 -33.28 -2.40
CA HIS A 47 8.76 -34.59 -1.85
C HIS A 47 7.31 -35.00 -2.12
N ASN A 48 7.02 -36.30 -2.16
CA ASN A 48 5.65 -36.82 -2.26
C ASN A 48 5.29 -37.68 -1.04
N ARG A 49 5.47 -37.13 0.16
CA ARG A 49 5.18 -37.82 1.43
C ARG A 49 3.67 -38.08 1.63
N SER A 50 2.81 -37.23 1.06
CA SER A 50 1.35 -37.33 1.22
C SER A 50 0.64 -38.21 0.18
N GLY A 51 1.27 -38.49 -0.95
CA GLY A 51 0.65 -39.21 -2.06
C GLY A 51 -0.28 -38.34 -2.93
N ALA A 52 -0.34 -37.03 -2.69
CA ALA A 52 -1.09 -36.10 -3.53
C ALA A 52 -0.51 -36.01 -4.96
N PRO A 53 -1.32 -35.71 -5.98
CA PRO A 53 -0.87 -35.66 -7.38
C PRO A 53 0.34 -34.77 -7.63
N PHE A 54 0.46 -33.67 -6.87
CA PHE A 54 1.53 -32.69 -7.00
C PHE A 54 2.56 -32.74 -5.86
N GLY A 55 2.35 -33.59 -4.86
CA GLY A 55 3.21 -33.66 -3.67
C GLY A 55 3.34 -32.32 -2.93
N GLY A 56 4.49 -32.14 -2.29
CA GLY A 56 4.88 -30.97 -1.50
C GLY A 56 6.37 -30.68 -1.63
N GLY A 57 6.94 -29.93 -0.70
CA GLY A 57 8.37 -29.63 -0.67
C GLY A 57 8.87 -29.19 0.69
N GLU A 58 10.13 -29.49 0.97
CA GLU A 58 10.84 -29.05 2.17
C GLU A 58 11.73 -27.87 1.80
N LEU A 59 11.46 -26.71 2.38
CA LEU A 59 12.32 -25.53 2.24
C LEU A 59 13.44 -25.63 3.27
N HIS A 60 14.68 -25.70 2.81
CA HIS A 60 15.86 -25.69 3.65
C HIS A 60 16.39 -24.27 3.76
N ILE A 61 16.66 -23.81 4.98
CA ILE A 61 17.34 -22.54 5.26
C ILE A 61 18.54 -22.79 6.15
N LYS A 62 19.73 -22.60 5.59
CA LYS A 62 20.99 -22.78 6.30
C LYS A 62 21.58 -21.43 6.68
N THR A 63 21.60 -21.17 7.97
CA THR A 63 22.10 -19.93 8.56
C THR A 63 23.48 -20.13 9.18
N SER A 64 24.37 -19.14 9.04
CA SER A 64 25.73 -19.22 9.56
C SER A 64 26.32 -17.84 9.91
N LYS A 65 27.37 -17.84 10.74
CA LYS A 65 28.08 -16.64 11.19
C LYS A 65 27.14 -15.60 11.85
N ALA A 66 26.47 -16.03 12.91
CA ALA A 66 25.57 -15.18 13.70
C ALA A 66 26.32 -13.96 14.28
N HIS A 67 25.70 -12.78 14.19
CA HIS A 67 26.22 -11.54 14.74
C HIS A 67 26.20 -11.51 16.28
N SER A 68 25.25 -12.20 16.89
CA SER A 68 25.07 -12.32 18.35
C SER A 68 24.38 -13.64 18.67
N TRP A 69 24.56 -14.14 19.88
CA TRP A 69 23.85 -15.31 20.40
C TRP A 69 22.36 -15.05 20.71
N THR A 70 21.94 -13.79 20.73
CA THR A 70 20.57 -13.35 21.02
C THR A 70 19.85 -12.73 19.83
N CYS A 71 20.46 -12.68 18.64
CA CYS A 71 19.79 -12.14 17.47
C CYS A 71 18.85 -13.17 16.84
N MET A 72 17.92 -12.70 16.03
CA MET A 72 16.94 -13.52 15.34
C MET A 72 16.57 -12.88 14.01
N ASP A 73 16.48 -13.72 12.97
CA ASP A 73 15.82 -13.34 11.72
C ASP A 73 14.39 -13.87 11.71
N LEU A 74 13.46 -13.07 11.17
CA LEU A 74 12.08 -13.47 10.89
C LEU A 74 11.91 -13.45 9.37
N TYR A 75 11.43 -14.54 8.80
CA TYR A 75 11.24 -14.72 7.37
C TYR A 75 9.77 -14.95 7.04
N ILE A 76 9.34 -14.41 5.90
CA ILE A 76 8.07 -14.72 5.26
C ILE A 76 8.37 -15.53 4.00
N PHE A 77 7.64 -16.62 3.81
CA PHE A 77 7.72 -17.46 2.62
C PHE A 77 6.40 -17.36 1.87
N ALA A 78 6.46 -17.02 0.58
CA ALA A 78 5.27 -16.78 -0.22
C ALA A 78 5.35 -17.48 -1.58
N THR A 79 4.17 -17.93 -2.02
CA THR A 79 3.83 -18.22 -3.41
C THR A 79 2.61 -17.38 -3.77
N PRO A 80 2.19 -17.30 -5.05
CA PRO A 80 0.92 -16.67 -5.41
C PRO A 80 -0.31 -17.27 -4.72
N TYR A 81 -0.16 -18.44 -4.10
CA TYR A 81 -1.23 -19.26 -3.53
C TYR A 81 -1.27 -19.20 -2.01
N ARG A 82 -0.10 -19.06 -1.35
CA ARG A 82 -0.03 -19.05 0.12
C ARG A 82 1.09 -18.17 0.65
N VAL A 83 0.90 -17.74 1.90
CA VAL A 83 1.92 -17.06 2.69
C VAL A 83 2.07 -17.74 4.04
N THR A 84 3.31 -17.95 4.45
CA THR A 84 3.68 -18.49 5.77
C THR A 84 4.95 -17.81 6.27
N TRP A 85 5.39 -18.12 7.48
CA TRP A 85 6.52 -17.45 8.11
C TRP A 85 7.20 -18.36 9.12
N ASP A 86 8.48 -18.08 9.40
CA ASP A 86 9.27 -18.77 10.41
C ASP A 86 10.40 -17.86 10.93
N TYR A 87 11.01 -18.24 12.05
CA TYR A 87 12.05 -17.45 12.71
C TYR A 87 13.25 -18.29 13.14
N TYR A 88 14.45 -17.70 13.05
CA TYR A 88 15.71 -18.41 13.28
C TYR A 88 16.62 -17.69 14.27
N PHE A 89 16.90 -18.34 15.40
CA PHE A 89 17.82 -17.86 16.45
C PHE A 89 19.24 -18.43 16.34
N PHE A 90 19.38 -19.64 15.80
CA PHE A 90 20.64 -20.38 15.81
C PHE A 90 21.20 -20.53 14.40
N ALA A 91 22.53 -20.39 14.29
CA ALA A 91 23.29 -20.66 13.09
C ALA A 91 23.33 -22.18 12.84
N ARG A 92 22.33 -22.68 12.12
CA ARG A 92 22.18 -24.09 11.73
C ARG A 92 21.33 -24.19 10.47
N GLU A 93 21.12 -25.42 10.03
CA GLU A 93 20.11 -25.75 9.05
C GLU A 93 18.74 -25.84 9.73
N HIS A 94 17.76 -25.17 9.14
CA HIS A 94 16.34 -25.19 9.51
C HIS A 94 15.55 -25.68 8.31
N THR A 95 14.40 -26.31 8.55
CA THR A 95 13.54 -26.81 7.50
C THR A 95 12.10 -26.39 7.74
N PHE A 96 11.39 -26.10 6.66
CA PHE A 96 9.97 -25.79 6.66
C PHE A 96 9.25 -26.70 5.65
N ASP A 97 8.32 -27.52 6.14
CA ASP A 97 7.64 -28.55 5.36
C ASP A 97 6.33 -28.01 4.76
N PHE A 98 6.30 -27.89 3.43
CA PHE A 98 5.07 -27.70 2.67
C PHE A 98 4.49 -29.06 2.34
N LYS A 99 3.59 -29.56 3.20
CA LYS A 99 3.01 -30.90 3.09
C LYS A 99 2.48 -31.21 1.68
N GLU A 100 1.69 -30.28 1.15
CA GLU A 100 1.03 -30.37 -0.15
C GLU A 100 0.94 -29.00 -0.82
N TRP A 101 1.22 -28.95 -2.12
CA TRP A 101 0.88 -27.81 -2.97
C TRP A 101 -0.63 -27.75 -3.20
N GLU A 102 -1.17 -26.54 -3.38
CA GLU A 102 -2.62 -26.30 -3.49
C GLU A 102 -3.17 -26.88 -4.79
N GLY A 103 -2.34 -26.93 -5.83
CA GLY A 103 -2.65 -27.57 -7.09
C GLY A 103 -1.50 -27.48 -8.09
N GLU A 104 -1.79 -27.86 -9.33
CA GLU A 104 -0.83 -27.86 -10.44
C GLU A 104 -0.16 -26.50 -10.64
N ALA A 105 -0.93 -25.44 -10.50
CA ALA A 105 -0.46 -24.09 -10.79
C ALA A 105 0.56 -23.58 -9.74
N GLU A 106 0.38 -23.92 -8.45
CA GLU A 106 1.39 -23.65 -7.43
C GLU A 106 2.63 -24.50 -7.64
N TYR A 107 2.45 -25.79 -7.96
CA TYR A 107 3.55 -26.71 -8.21
C TYR A 107 4.44 -26.24 -9.37
N GLU A 108 3.85 -25.89 -10.52
CA GLU A 108 4.60 -25.37 -11.67
C GLU A 108 5.21 -23.99 -11.36
N TYR A 109 4.52 -23.12 -10.62
CA TYR A 109 5.11 -21.86 -10.17
C TYR A 109 6.38 -22.08 -9.34
N VAL A 110 6.32 -22.93 -8.31
CA VAL A 110 7.45 -23.19 -7.41
C VAL A 110 8.61 -23.85 -8.16
N LYS A 111 8.30 -24.77 -9.07
CA LYS A 111 9.31 -25.42 -9.93
C LYS A 111 10.06 -24.44 -10.83
N HIS A 112 9.39 -23.41 -11.33
CA HIS A 112 9.99 -22.42 -12.23
C HIS A 112 10.61 -21.21 -11.53
N ASN A 113 10.00 -20.73 -10.44
CA ASN A 113 10.35 -19.46 -9.78
C ASN A 113 10.89 -19.65 -8.35
N GLY A 114 10.73 -20.84 -7.78
CA GLY A 114 11.03 -21.08 -6.37
C GLY A 114 9.97 -20.55 -5.41
N ILE A 115 10.29 -20.59 -4.13
CA ILE A 115 9.47 -19.97 -3.07
C ILE A 115 10.04 -18.59 -2.77
N SER A 116 9.22 -17.54 -2.86
CA SER A 116 9.66 -16.18 -2.55
C SER A 116 9.97 -16.06 -1.06
N ILE A 117 11.18 -15.63 -0.73
CA ILE A 117 11.60 -15.39 0.65
C ILE A 117 11.68 -13.88 0.87
N PHE A 118 11.10 -13.43 1.98
CA PHE A 118 11.24 -12.08 2.47
C PHE A 118 11.83 -12.07 3.88
N LEU A 119 12.75 -11.14 4.13
CA LEU A 119 13.38 -10.93 5.42
C LEU A 119 12.75 -9.72 6.11
N MET A 120 12.36 -9.89 7.37
CA MET A 120 12.04 -8.78 8.25
C MET A 120 13.35 -8.26 8.87
N GLU A 121 13.99 -7.26 8.25
CA GLU A 121 15.30 -6.73 8.69
C GLU A 121 15.30 -6.29 10.17
N SER A 122 14.15 -5.82 10.65
CA SER A 122 13.91 -5.41 12.03
C SER A 122 13.95 -6.55 13.06
N GLY A 123 13.79 -7.81 12.64
CA GLY A 123 13.51 -8.97 13.51
C GLY A 123 12.23 -8.80 14.35
N MET A 124 11.79 -9.82 15.10
CA MET A 124 10.49 -9.75 15.81
C MET A 124 10.35 -8.58 16.79
N LEU A 125 11.41 -8.20 17.50
CA LEU A 125 11.35 -7.09 18.45
C LEU A 125 11.28 -5.73 17.75
N GLY A 126 11.94 -5.60 16.59
CA GLY A 126 11.81 -4.42 15.74
C GLY A 126 10.47 -4.40 15.04
N THR A 127 9.97 -5.53 14.52
CA THR A 127 8.61 -5.66 13.96
C THR A 127 7.53 -5.29 14.97
N LEU A 128 7.62 -5.75 16.24
CA LEU A 128 6.65 -5.39 17.29
C LEU A 128 6.71 -3.90 17.66
N ARG A 129 7.90 -3.29 17.69
CA ARG A 129 8.05 -1.84 17.91
C ARG A 129 7.54 -1.03 16.71
N ALA A 130 7.88 -1.46 15.51
CA ALA A 130 7.46 -0.80 14.29
C ALA A 130 5.94 -0.90 14.11
N LEU A 131 5.31 -2.03 14.49
CA LEU A 131 3.85 -2.13 14.58
C LEU A 131 3.30 -1.11 15.58
N ALA A 132 3.95 -0.95 16.73
CA ALA A 132 3.61 0.10 17.70
C ALA A 132 3.85 1.53 17.17
N ASP A 133 4.66 1.72 16.12
CA ASP A 133 4.89 3.00 15.42
C ASP A 133 3.97 3.20 14.20
N VAL A 134 3.42 2.12 13.60
CA VAL A 134 2.46 2.17 12.47
C VAL A 134 1.01 2.27 12.90
N PHE A 135 0.55 1.53 13.91
CA PHE A 135 -0.81 1.70 14.44
C PHE A 135 -1.15 3.16 14.79
N PRO A 136 -0.21 3.95 15.33
CA PRO A 136 -0.40 5.38 15.56
C PRO A 136 -0.53 6.26 14.31
N LEU A 137 0.00 5.87 13.14
CA LEU A 137 -0.15 6.65 11.90
C LEU A 137 -1.62 6.88 11.56
N PHE A 138 -2.46 5.90 11.89
CA PHE A 138 -3.91 5.93 11.70
C PHE A 138 -4.65 6.57 12.88
N SER A 139 -3.94 6.99 13.93
CA SER A 139 -4.55 7.63 15.10
C SER A 139 -4.80 9.11 14.84
N GLN A 140 -5.91 9.60 15.39
CA GLN A 140 -6.28 11.00 15.30
C GLN A 140 -5.63 11.84 16.42
N THR A 141 -4.34 11.64 16.64
CA THR A 141 -3.59 12.29 17.72
C THR A 141 -2.46 13.14 17.15
N GLY A 142 -2.01 14.16 17.90
CA GLY A 142 -0.82 14.92 17.51
C GLY A 142 0.45 14.05 17.43
N TRP A 143 0.46 12.90 18.11
CA TRP A 143 1.53 11.91 17.98
C TRP A 143 1.46 11.19 16.62
N GLY A 144 0.27 10.74 16.20
CA GLY A 144 0.05 10.15 14.88
C GLY A 144 0.40 11.11 13.74
N GLU A 145 -0.05 12.37 13.84
CA GLU A 145 0.32 13.44 12.91
C GLU A 145 1.85 13.62 12.82
N GLY A 146 2.53 13.67 13.97
CA GLY A 146 3.99 13.78 14.04
C GLY A 146 4.72 12.60 13.39
N LEU A 147 4.17 11.38 13.51
CA LEU A 147 4.73 10.19 12.86
C LEU A 147 4.53 10.20 11.35
N ASN A 148 3.36 10.62 10.85
CA ASN A 148 3.13 10.79 9.41
C ASN A 148 4.09 11.85 8.82
N LEU A 149 4.29 12.97 9.50
CA LEU A 149 5.24 14.01 9.09
C LEU A 149 6.69 13.50 9.07
N ALA A 150 7.10 12.74 10.09
CA ALA A 150 8.43 12.13 10.14
C ALA A 150 8.64 11.13 9.00
N PHE A 151 7.63 10.31 8.70
CA PHE A 151 7.65 9.36 7.59
C PHE A 151 7.83 10.07 6.24
N LEU A 152 7.00 11.06 5.93
CA LEU A 152 7.08 11.82 4.67
C LEU A 152 8.43 12.55 4.53
N LYS A 153 8.95 13.11 5.62
CA LYS A 153 10.27 13.75 5.62
C LYS A 153 11.40 12.78 5.34
N GLN A 154 11.35 11.59 5.93
CA GLN A 154 12.39 10.60 5.77
C GLN A 154 12.39 9.98 4.36
N HIS A 155 11.21 9.61 3.86
CA HIS A 155 11.07 8.81 2.64
C HIS A 155 10.87 9.62 1.37
N MET A 156 10.31 10.82 1.48
CA MET A 156 10.10 11.70 0.33
C MET A 156 10.97 12.96 0.38
N GLY A 157 11.68 13.20 1.48
CA GLY A 157 12.36 14.48 1.70
C GLY A 157 11.38 15.66 1.86
N ALA A 158 10.10 15.38 2.09
CA ALA A 158 9.04 16.39 2.13
C ALA A 158 8.98 17.09 3.50
N SER A 159 8.86 18.41 3.49
CA SER A 159 8.67 19.21 4.70
C SER A 159 7.32 19.93 4.67
N PHE A 160 6.55 19.80 5.74
CA PHE A 160 5.30 20.52 5.92
C PHE A 160 5.48 21.56 7.02
N GLU A 161 5.18 22.81 6.70
CA GLU A 161 5.28 23.94 7.61
C GLU A 161 3.89 24.42 8.00
N GLN A 162 3.73 24.78 9.28
CA GLN A 162 2.47 25.31 9.76
C GLN A 162 2.21 26.70 9.17
N ARG A 163 1.05 26.89 8.54
CA ARG A 163 0.63 28.18 7.98
C ARG A 163 0.22 29.16 9.09
N SER A 164 0.46 30.44 8.86
CA SER A 164 -0.11 31.52 9.68
C SER A 164 -1.64 31.58 9.53
N GLN A 165 -2.33 31.96 10.60
CA GLN A 165 -3.78 32.16 10.56
C GLN A 165 -4.18 33.43 9.80
N PRO A 166 -5.39 33.49 9.21
CA PRO A 166 -6.41 32.41 9.18
C PRO A 166 -6.02 31.27 8.23
N TRP A 167 -6.35 30.03 8.61
CA TRP A 167 -6.01 28.84 7.82
C TRP A 167 -6.94 28.62 6.62
N VAL A 168 -8.20 29.06 6.74
CA VAL A 168 -9.20 28.99 5.68
C VAL A 168 -9.24 30.33 4.95
N SER A 169 -9.07 30.30 3.63
CA SER A 169 -9.22 31.48 2.78
C SER A 169 -10.69 31.68 2.41
N ASN A 170 -11.11 32.93 2.24
CA ASN A 170 -12.45 33.21 1.74
C ASN A 170 -12.52 32.84 0.24
N ILE A 171 -13.37 31.88 -0.10
CA ILE A 171 -13.57 31.44 -1.49
C ILE A 171 -14.89 32.02 -1.97
N ASN A 172 -14.83 32.81 -3.04
CA ASN A 172 -16.03 33.20 -3.75
C ASN A 172 -16.46 32.05 -4.67
N VAL A 173 -17.64 31.50 -4.41
CA VAL A 173 -18.14 30.33 -5.15
C VAL A 173 -18.27 30.65 -6.63
N ASP A 174 -18.60 31.89 -7.00
CA ASP A 174 -18.76 32.31 -8.41
C ASP A 174 -17.46 32.21 -9.23
N ASP A 175 -16.30 32.22 -8.56
CA ASP A 175 -14.99 32.09 -9.22
C ASP A 175 -14.63 30.61 -9.52
N LEU A 176 -15.39 29.64 -9.00
CA LEU A 176 -15.22 28.22 -9.25
C LEU A 176 -15.96 27.80 -10.51
N HIS A 177 -15.35 26.93 -11.31
CA HIS A 177 -15.92 26.50 -12.59
C HIS A 177 -15.80 25.00 -12.77
N SER A 178 -16.64 24.46 -13.65
CA SER A 178 -16.58 23.05 -14.02
C SER A 178 -15.18 22.66 -14.50
N GLY A 179 -14.65 21.57 -13.94
CA GLY A 179 -13.30 21.09 -14.19
C GLY A 179 -12.21 21.65 -13.27
N ASP A 180 -12.51 22.65 -12.43
CA ASP A 180 -11.57 23.04 -11.37
C ASP A 180 -11.40 21.88 -10.37
N LEU A 181 -10.19 21.74 -9.84
CA LEU A 181 -9.83 20.64 -8.95
C LEU A 181 -9.57 21.16 -7.54
N PHE A 182 -10.14 20.47 -6.55
CA PHE A 182 -9.64 20.51 -5.19
C PHE A 182 -8.73 19.31 -4.98
N VAL A 183 -7.54 19.56 -4.44
CA VAL A 183 -6.63 18.51 -4.00
C VAL A 183 -6.47 18.60 -2.49
N LEU A 184 -6.60 17.45 -1.84
CA LEU A 184 -6.60 17.32 -0.40
C LEU A 184 -5.38 16.53 0.04
N SER A 185 -4.82 16.95 1.17
CA SER A 185 -3.72 16.29 1.83
C SER A 185 -4.01 16.16 3.32
N LYS A 186 -4.41 14.97 3.73
CA LYS A 186 -4.61 14.56 5.13
C LYS A 186 -3.30 14.01 5.69
N ILE A 187 -3.03 14.30 6.97
CA ILE A 187 -1.79 13.90 7.68
C ILE A 187 -2.10 13.28 9.06
N ARG A 188 -3.35 13.28 9.51
CA ARG A 188 -3.76 12.69 10.79
C ARG A 188 -5.02 11.84 10.66
N GLY A 189 -5.25 10.99 11.66
CA GLY A 189 -6.39 10.07 11.66
C GLY A 189 -6.23 8.93 10.66
N ARG A 190 -7.27 8.12 10.53
CA ARG A 190 -7.30 6.94 9.64
C ARG A 190 -6.90 7.34 8.22
N TRP A 191 -7.57 8.34 7.67
CA TRP A 191 -7.35 8.80 6.30
C TRP A 191 -5.98 9.47 6.13
N GLY A 192 -5.46 10.20 7.13
CA GLY A 192 -4.11 10.75 7.06
C GLY A 192 -3.01 9.68 7.03
N GLY A 193 -3.20 8.57 7.75
CA GLY A 193 -2.30 7.41 7.67
C GLY A 193 -2.33 6.76 6.29
N PHE A 194 -3.52 6.53 5.73
CA PHE A 194 -3.67 6.01 4.37
C PHE A 194 -3.02 6.92 3.34
N GLU A 195 -3.37 8.21 3.34
CA GLU A 195 -2.81 9.14 2.37
C GLU A 195 -1.31 9.35 2.56
N THR A 196 -0.73 9.10 3.74
CA THR A 196 0.72 9.15 3.94
C THR A 196 1.42 8.05 3.14
N LEU A 197 0.84 6.85 3.14
CA LEU A 197 1.34 5.74 2.34
C LEU A 197 1.09 5.99 0.84
N GLU A 198 -0.06 6.54 0.47
CA GLU A 198 -0.37 6.91 -0.93
C GLU A 198 0.61 7.94 -1.47
N LYS A 199 0.86 9.02 -0.72
CA LYS A 199 1.86 10.05 -1.08
C LYS A 199 3.24 9.44 -1.32
N TRP A 200 3.64 8.50 -0.47
CA TRP A 200 4.92 7.81 -0.60
C TRP A 200 5.01 6.95 -1.86
N VAL A 201 3.99 6.12 -2.14
CA VAL A 201 4.02 5.24 -3.31
C VAL A 201 3.80 5.97 -4.63
N THR A 202 3.05 7.07 -4.63
CA THR A 202 2.78 7.87 -5.85
C THR A 202 3.79 9.00 -6.07
N GLY A 203 4.55 9.39 -5.05
CA GLY A 203 5.36 10.61 -5.06
C GLY A 203 4.54 11.92 -4.99
N SER A 204 3.22 11.83 -4.81
CA SER A 204 2.31 12.97 -4.72
C SER A 204 2.37 13.66 -3.35
N TYR A 205 1.97 14.93 -3.29
CA TYR A 205 1.73 15.64 -2.02
C TYR A 205 0.25 15.64 -1.62
N ALA A 206 -0.65 15.22 -2.51
CA ALA A 206 -2.07 15.06 -2.27
C ALA A 206 -2.42 13.56 -2.24
N GLY A 207 -3.33 13.17 -1.35
CA GLY A 207 -3.88 11.81 -1.32
C GLY A 207 -5.31 11.73 -1.85
N HIS A 208 -6.03 12.85 -1.92
CA HIS A 208 -7.40 12.87 -2.42
C HIS A 208 -7.65 14.03 -3.36
N SER A 209 -8.62 13.87 -4.25
CA SER A 209 -9.01 14.91 -5.21
C SER A 209 -10.51 14.92 -5.43
N ALA A 210 -11.05 16.11 -5.62
CA ALA A 210 -12.44 16.34 -5.97
C ALA A 210 -12.56 17.33 -7.12
N VAL A 211 -13.59 17.21 -7.95
CA VAL A 211 -13.80 18.04 -9.13
C VAL A 211 -15.05 18.89 -9.02
N CYS A 212 -14.93 20.16 -9.40
CA CYS A 212 -16.05 21.08 -9.52
C CYS A 212 -16.90 20.77 -10.75
N LEU A 213 -18.22 20.78 -10.59
CA LEU A 213 -19.21 20.67 -11.67
C LEU A 213 -20.34 21.66 -11.43
N ARG A 214 -20.64 22.53 -12.41
CA ARG A 214 -21.79 23.43 -12.36
C ARG A 214 -22.95 22.86 -13.16
N ASP A 215 -24.14 22.85 -12.57
CA ASP A 215 -25.34 22.45 -13.30
C ASP A 215 -25.87 23.57 -14.20
N SER A 216 -26.93 23.28 -14.95
CA SER A 216 -27.58 24.25 -15.85
C SER A 216 -28.18 25.47 -15.13
N ASP A 217 -28.44 25.36 -13.83
CA ASP A 217 -28.94 26.45 -12.99
C ASP A 217 -27.79 27.28 -12.38
N GLY A 218 -26.53 26.90 -12.67
CA GLY A 218 -25.33 27.53 -12.16
C GLY A 218 -24.95 27.10 -10.74
N LYS A 219 -25.61 26.10 -10.14
CA LYS A 219 -25.23 25.60 -8.80
C LYS A 219 -23.97 24.76 -8.89
N LEU A 220 -23.12 24.88 -7.86
CA LEU A 220 -21.87 24.15 -7.79
C LEU A 220 -22.05 22.83 -7.04
N TRP A 221 -21.50 21.78 -7.65
CA TRP A 221 -21.44 20.42 -7.16
C TRP A 221 -19.99 19.95 -7.13
N ILE A 222 -19.68 19.05 -6.21
CA ILE A 222 -18.37 18.44 -6.04
C ILE A 222 -18.49 16.94 -6.29
N GLY A 223 -17.78 16.46 -7.31
CA GLY A 223 -17.63 15.04 -7.59
C GLY A 223 -16.38 14.49 -6.93
N GLU A 224 -16.51 13.42 -6.15
CA GLU A 224 -15.38 12.74 -5.52
C GLU A 224 -15.62 11.24 -5.35
N SER A 225 -14.54 10.49 -5.11
CA SER A 225 -14.60 9.10 -4.67
C SER A 225 -14.02 9.01 -3.27
N GLY A 226 -14.79 8.59 -2.27
CA GLY A 226 -14.36 8.57 -0.86
C GLY A 226 -15.38 9.12 0.12
N HIS A 227 -16.62 9.32 -0.33
CA HIS A 227 -17.69 9.76 0.55
C HIS A 227 -18.24 8.56 1.33
N GLU A 228 -18.15 8.61 2.66
CA GLU A 228 -18.65 7.56 3.56
C GLU A 228 -20.16 7.71 3.77
N THR A 229 -20.94 6.66 3.49
CA THR A 229 -22.39 6.63 3.76
C THR A 229 -22.67 6.35 5.23
N ASP A 230 -23.93 6.51 5.67
CA ASP A 230 -24.37 6.19 7.03
C ASP A 230 -24.11 4.72 7.42
N GLU A 231 -24.01 3.83 6.43
CA GLU A 231 -23.67 2.41 6.59
C GLU A 231 -22.15 2.15 6.67
N GLY A 232 -21.32 3.19 6.59
CA GLY A 232 -19.86 3.10 6.63
C GLY A 232 -19.23 2.62 5.33
N LEU A 233 -19.90 2.81 4.18
CA LEU A 233 -19.39 2.44 2.86
C LEU A 233 -18.82 3.65 2.14
N ASP A 234 -17.62 3.51 1.58
CA ASP A 234 -17.03 4.54 0.72
C ASP A 234 -17.60 4.43 -0.71
N ILE A 235 -18.18 5.52 -1.21
CA ILE A 235 -18.78 5.59 -2.55
C ILE A 235 -18.23 6.76 -3.38
N ILE A 236 -18.54 6.72 -4.68
CA ILE A 236 -18.43 7.88 -5.56
C ILE A 236 -19.69 8.73 -5.38
N ALA A 237 -19.51 10.01 -5.05
CA ALA A 237 -20.60 10.93 -4.76
C ALA A 237 -20.48 12.21 -5.57
N VAL A 238 -21.64 12.83 -5.81
CA VAL A 238 -21.76 14.19 -6.32
C VAL A 238 -22.57 14.99 -5.32
N LEU A 239 -21.90 15.88 -4.59
CA LEU A 239 -22.45 16.57 -3.43
C LEU A 239 -22.63 18.06 -3.73
N PRO A 240 -23.67 18.72 -3.16
CA PRO A 240 -23.74 20.17 -3.19
C PRO A 240 -22.49 20.80 -2.56
N TRP A 241 -21.99 21.89 -3.13
CA TRP A 241 -20.82 22.61 -2.62
C TRP A 241 -20.90 22.89 -1.11
N ASP A 242 -22.03 23.41 -0.64
CA ASP A 242 -22.18 23.81 0.77
C ASP A 242 -22.09 22.61 1.71
N GLU A 243 -22.54 21.43 1.27
CA GLU A 243 -22.45 20.19 2.04
C GLU A 243 -21.01 19.72 2.12
N TRP A 244 -20.35 19.59 0.98
CA TRP A 244 -18.96 19.14 0.88
C TRP A 244 -18.01 20.09 1.62
N TRP A 245 -18.09 21.40 1.34
CA TRP A 245 -17.22 22.40 1.96
C TRP A 245 -17.41 22.49 3.48
N ASN A 246 -18.66 22.40 3.96
CA ASN A 246 -18.93 22.39 5.39
C ASN A 246 -18.40 21.12 6.06
N PHE A 247 -18.47 19.97 5.39
CA PHE A 247 -17.84 18.76 5.89
C PHE A 247 -16.33 18.95 6.02
N GLU A 248 -15.65 19.30 4.92
CA GLU A 248 -14.19 19.44 4.89
C GLU A 248 -13.64 20.46 5.90
N VAL A 249 -14.34 21.58 6.08
CA VAL A 249 -13.87 22.66 6.97
C VAL A 249 -14.25 22.43 8.44
N ASN A 250 -15.41 21.81 8.73
CA ASN A 250 -15.95 21.78 10.09
C ASN A 250 -16.13 20.37 10.68
N LYS A 251 -16.15 19.33 9.86
CA LYS A 251 -16.46 17.95 10.28
C LYS A 251 -15.35 16.96 9.97
N ASP A 252 -14.52 17.21 8.95
CA ASP A 252 -13.39 16.35 8.64
C ASP A 252 -12.35 16.46 9.75
N ASP A 253 -12.30 15.37 10.50
CA ASP A 253 -11.54 15.21 11.72
C ASP A 253 -10.03 15.04 11.41
N SER A 254 -9.70 14.70 10.16
CA SER A 254 -8.34 14.68 9.60
C SER A 254 -7.80 16.08 9.29
N ASN A 255 -8.65 17.12 9.26
CA ASN A 255 -8.29 18.51 8.94
C ASN A 255 -7.36 18.62 7.72
N PRO A 256 -7.88 18.34 6.53
CA PRO A 256 -7.09 18.28 5.32
C PRO A 256 -6.48 19.65 4.98
N HIS A 257 -5.28 19.61 4.40
CA HIS A 257 -4.81 20.73 3.59
C HIS A 257 -5.53 20.69 2.24
N ILE A 258 -6.26 21.76 1.91
CA ILE A 258 -7.02 21.86 0.67
C ILE A 258 -6.39 22.93 -0.21
N ALA A 259 -6.06 22.56 -1.45
CA ALA A 259 -5.64 23.51 -2.47
C ALA A 259 -6.61 23.49 -3.65
N LEU A 260 -7.02 24.67 -4.09
CA LEU A 260 -7.75 24.87 -5.33
C LEU A 260 -6.77 24.98 -6.49
N LEU A 261 -6.97 24.16 -7.52
CA LEU A 261 -6.22 24.16 -8.77
C LEU A 261 -7.18 24.51 -9.91
N PRO A 262 -7.24 25.80 -10.32
CA PRO A 262 -8.08 26.21 -11.43
C PRO A 262 -7.60 25.59 -12.74
N MET A 263 -8.54 25.13 -13.57
CA MET A 263 -8.22 24.64 -14.90
C MET A 263 -7.66 25.78 -15.76
N HIS A 264 -6.54 25.51 -16.44
CA HIS A 264 -5.93 26.46 -17.37
C HIS A 264 -6.95 26.92 -18.43
N PRO A 265 -7.02 28.21 -18.80
CA PRO A 265 -8.02 28.74 -19.72
C PRO A 265 -8.13 27.97 -21.06
N ASP A 266 -6.99 27.57 -21.63
CA ASP A 266 -6.97 26.82 -22.90
C ASP A 266 -7.57 25.41 -22.79
N MET A 267 -7.48 24.79 -21.61
CA MET A 267 -8.11 23.49 -21.33
C MET A 267 -9.59 23.67 -21.04
N ARG A 268 -9.93 24.74 -20.32
CA ARG A 268 -11.32 25.11 -20.01
C ARG A 268 -12.14 25.37 -21.28
N ALA A 269 -11.56 26.04 -22.28
CA ALA A 269 -12.21 26.25 -23.57
C ALA A 269 -12.52 24.95 -24.34
N LYS A 270 -11.86 23.84 -23.98
CA LYS A 270 -12.04 22.51 -24.59
C LYS A 270 -12.83 21.55 -23.68
N PHE A 271 -13.14 21.96 -22.46
CA PHE A 271 -13.79 21.11 -21.47
C PHE A 271 -15.23 20.85 -21.90
N ASN A 272 -15.58 19.57 -22.04
CA ASN A 272 -16.93 19.16 -22.39
C ASN A 272 -17.72 18.92 -21.11
N GLU A 273 -18.42 19.97 -20.67
CA GLU A 273 -19.20 19.96 -19.44
C GLU A 273 -20.33 18.92 -19.47
N THR A 274 -21.03 18.78 -20.59
CA THR A 274 -22.08 17.75 -20.76
C THR A 274 -21.52 16.36 -20.55
N ALA A 275 -20.39 16.03 -21.19
CA ALA A 275 -19.77 14.71 -21.05
C ALA A 275 -19.23 14.46 -19.64
N ALA A 276 -18.68 15.49 -18.99
CA ALA A 276 -18.20 15.39 -17.60
C ALA A 276 -19.33 15.04 -16.65
N TRP A 277 -20.48 15.68 -16.85
CA TRP A 277 -21.69 15.44 -16.10
C TRP A 277 -22.29 14.06 -16.36
N GLU A 278 -22.44 13.65 -17.62
CA GLU A 278 -22.86 12.29 -17.99
C GLU A 278 -21.98 11.23 -17.31
N TYR A 279 -20.66 11.46 -17.29
CA TYR A 279 -19.72 10.58 -16.60
C TYR A 279 -19.95 10.59 -15.08
N ALA A 280 -20.03 11.76 -14.45
CA ALA A 280 -20.24 11.88 -12.99
C ALA A 280 -21.53 11.16 -12.54
N TRP A 281 -22.63 11.33 -13.27
CA TRP A 281 -23.89 10.61 -13.00
C TRP A 281 -23.78 9.11 -13.23
N SER A 282 -23.03 8.69 -14.25
CA SER A 282 -22.82 7.26 -14.50
C SER A 282 -22.04 6.58 -13.37
N MET A 283 -21.23 7.34 -12.62
CA MET A 283 -20.37 6.83 -11.55
C MET A 283 -20.98 7.02 -10.15
N SER A 284 -21.85 8.00 -9.96
CA SER A 284 -22.47 8.29 -8.66
C SER A 284 -23.16 7.06 -8.05
N GLY A 285 -22.89 6.81 -6.76
CA GLY A 285 -23.38 5.66 -6.00
C GLY A 285 -22.61 4.35 -6.23
N LYS A 286 -21.64 4.31 -7.16
CA LYS A 286 -20.76 3.14 -7.29
C LYS A 286 -19.80 3.07 -6.09
N PRO A 287 -19.30 1.86 -5.75
CA PRO A 287 -18.26 1.71 -4.74
C PRO A 287 -17.03 2.58 -5.04
N TYR A 288 -16.28 2.90 -4.00
CA TYR A 288 -15.00 3.59 -4.09
C TYR A 288 -14.11 3.03 -5.21
N GLY A 289 -13.38 3.93 -5.87
CA GLY A 289 -12.59 3.68 -7.07
C GLY A 289 -11.33 2.81 -6.87
N TYR A 290 -11.40 1.75 -6.08
CA TYR A 290 -10.30 0.82 -5.80
C TYR A 290 -9.62 0.34 -7.10
N HIS A 291 -10.39 0.13 -8.17
CA HIS A 291 -9.89 -0.34 -9.47
C HIS A 291 -8.85 0.59 -10.15
N ASN A 292 -8.67 1.82 -9.68
CA ASN A 292 -7.63 2.74 -10.15
C ASN A 292 -6.51 2.99 -9.14
N MET A 293 -6.77 2.78 -7.84
CA MET A 293 -5.86 3.14 -6.77
C MET A 293 -4.51 2.42 -6.87
N ILE A 294 -4.50 1.09 -7.06
CA ILE A 294 -3.25 0.32 -7.12
C ILE A 294 -2.42 0.64 -8.38
N PHE A 295 -3.09 0.91 -9.49
CA PHE A 295 -2.44 1.24 -10.76
C PHE A 295 -1.99 2.70 -10.87
N SER A 296 -2.23 3.52 -9.83
CA SER A 296 -1.65 4.87 -9.76
C SER A 296 -0.14 4.86 -9.49
N TRP A 297 0.38 3.75 -8.96
CA TRP A 297 1.79 3.59 -8.59
C TRP A 297 2.36 2.21 -8.96
N ILE A 298 1.61 1.38 -9.70
CA ILE A 298 2.08 0.11 -10.29
C ILE A 298 1.93 0.22 -11.80
N ASP A 299 2.91 0.86 -12.43
CA ASP A 299 2.97 1.19 -13.85
C ASP A 299 4.10 0.43 -14.57
N THR A 300 5.15 0.04 -13.84
CA THR A 300 6.27 -0.74 -14.41
C THR A 300 6.45 -2.05 -13.65
N ILE A 301 7.21 -2.98 -14.23
CA ILE A 301 7.46 -4.29 -13.60
C ILE A 301 8.37 -4.15 -12.38
N GLU A 302 9.34 -3.23 -12.37
CA GLU A 302 10.33 -3.12 -11.27
C GLU A 302 10.76 -1.68 -10.91
N ASP A 303 10.62 -0.71 -11.80
CA ASP A 303 11.33 0.58 -11.72
C ASP A 303 10.60 1.68 -10.93
N ASN A 304 9.34 1.45 -10.53
CA ASN A 304 8.47 2.49 -9.97
C ASN A 304 8.02 2.22 -8.52
N TYR A 305 8.63 1.25 -7.84
CA TYR A 305 8.37 0.97 -6.43
C TYR A 305 9.33 1.77 -5.53
N PRO A 306 8.85 2.55 -4.54
CA PRO A 306 9.75 3.16 -3.59
C PRO A 306 10.40 2.07 -2.71
N PRO A 307 11.72 2.10 -2.49
CA PRO A 307 12.37 1.12 -1.63
C PRO A 307 11.76 1.09 -0.22
N PRO A 308 11.52 -0.08 0.39
CA PRO A 308 11.94 -1.41 -0.05
C PRO A 308 10.87 -2.19 -0.85
N LEU A 309 9.80 -1.53 -1.31
CA LEU A 309 8.76 -2.18 -2.12
C LEU A 309 9.36 -2.71 -3.43
N ASN A 310 8.84 -3.84 -3.89
CA ASN A 310 9.10 -4.40 -5.21
C ASN A 310 7.90 -5.25 -5.65
N ALA A 311 7.90 -5.66 -6.92
CA ALA A 311 6.81 -6.45 -7.50
C ALA A 311 6.54 -7.77 -6.77
N HIS A 312 7.55 -8.44 -6.23
CA HIS A 312 7.37 -9.70 -5.50
C HIS A 312 6.62 -9.48 -4.19
N LEU A 313 6.96 -8.41 -3.47
CA LEU A 313 6.28 -8.06 -2.24
C LEU A 313 4.84 -7.63 -2.51
N VAL A 314 4.62 -6.80 -3.53
CA VAL A 314 3.27 -6.43 -3.96
C VAL A 314 2.48 -7.70 -4.27
N ALA A 315 2.99 -8.59 -5.13
CA ALA A 315 2.30 -9.83 -5.49
C ALA A 315 1.97 -10.69 -4.26
N SER A 316 2.89 -10.79 -3.30
CA SER A 316 2.66 -11.55 -2.06
C SER A 316 1.62 -10.88 -1.17
N PHE A 317 1.64 -9.55 -1.05
CA PHE A 317 0.59 -8.79 -0.37
C PHE A 317 -0.77 -9.01 -1.03
N MET A 318 -0.83 -9.09 -2.36
CA MET A 318 -2.08 -9.35 -3.08
C MET A 318 -2.64 -10.74 -2.77
N THR A 319 -1.78 -11.77 -2.66
CA THR A 319 -2.20 -13.11 -2.20
C THR A 319 -2.79 -13.05 -0.80
N VAL A 320 -2.12 -12.38 0.15
CA VAL A 320 -2.63 -12.21 1.52
C VAL A 320 -3.95 -11.44 1.53
N TRP A 321 -4.03 -10.34 0.79
CA TRP A 321 -5.23 -9.51 0.71
C TRP A 321 -6.42 -10.28 0.13
N ASN A 322 -6.19 -11.11 -0.90
CA ASN A 322 -7.23 -11.97 -1.46
C ASN A 322 -7.75 -12.99 -0.46
N GLN A 323 -6.91 -13.49 0.45
CA GLN A 323 -7.33 -14.39 1.52
C GLN A 323 -8.05 -13.66 2.67
N LEU A 324 -7.60 -12.45 3.04
CA LEU A 324 -8.16 -11.68 4.14
C LEU A 324 -9.45 -10.93 3.76
N GLN A 325 -9.55 -10.44 2.53
CA GLN A 325 -10.64 -9.59 2.02
C GLN A 325 -11.14 -10.10 0.65
N PRO A 326 -11.62 -11.36 0.55
CA PRO A 326 -11.98 -11.98 -0.73
C PRO A 326 -13.10 -11.26 -1.49
N ASN A 327 -13.93 -10.48 -0.80
CA ASN A 327 -15.01 -9.71 -1.43
C ASN A 327 -14.53 -8.39 -2.06
N TYR A 328 -13.37 -7.85 -1.62
CA TYR A 328 -12.85 -6.55 -2.06
C TYR A 328 -11.61 -6.68 -2.93
N ALA A 329 -10.80 -7.73 -2.73
CA ALA A 329 -9.59 -7.98 -3.51
C ALA A 329 -9.83 -8.06 -5.04
N PRO A 330 -10.93 -8.69 -5.54
CA PRO A 330 -11.22 -8.70 -6.96
C PRO A 330 -11.46 -7.30 -7.56
N ASN A 331 -12.02 -6.36 -6.79
CA ASN A 331 -12.30 -5.01 -7.27
C ASN A 331 -11.02 -4.19 -7.44
N LEU A 332 -10.07 -4.36 -6.51
CA LEU A 332 -8.77 -3.68 -6.56
C LEU A 332 -7.95 -4.12 -7.79
N TRP A 333 -8.01 -5.40 -8.15
CA TRP A 333 -7.15 -5.99 -9.17
C TRP A 333 -7.87 -6.42 -10.45
N ASN A 334 -8.80 -7.37 -10.36
CA ASN A 334 -9.44 -7.95 -11.54
C ASN A 334 -10.23 -6.89 -12.30
N GLU A 335 -11.08 -6.12 -11.60
CA GLU A 335 -11.81 -5.03 -12.26
C GLU A 335 -10.86 -3.96 -12.79
N GLY A 336 -9.83 -3.59 -12.02
CA GLY A 336 -8.81 -2.64 -12.46
C GLY A 336 -8.03 -3.08 -13.70
N LEU A 337 -7.67 -4.36 -13.81
CA LEU A 337 -7.04 -4.95 -14.99
C LEU A 337 -8.02 -5.03 -16.16
N ASN A 338 -9.23 -5.50 -15.93
CA ASN A 338 -10.25 -5.65 -16.97
C ASN A 338 -10.54 -4.32 -17.66
N ILE A 339 -10.62 -3.22 -16.89
CA ILE A 339 -10.78 -1.86 -17.45
C ILE A 339 -9.60 -1.50 -18.36
N ARG A 340 -8.36 -1.81 -17.96
CA ARG A 340 -7.14 -1.48 -18.72
C ARG A 340 -6.96 -2.36 -19.96
N LEU A 341 -7.42 -3.60 -19.89
CA LEU A 341 -7.33 -4.57 -21.00
C LEU A 341 -8.56 -4.54 -21.91
N GLY A 342 -9.64 -3.87 -21.51
CA GLY A 342 -10.90 -3.80 -22.24
C GLY A 342 -11.66 -5.14 -22.30
N THR A 343 -11.56 -5.96 -21.24
CA THR A 343 -12.09 -7.33 -21.18
C THR A 343 -13.28 -7.49 -20.25
#